data_AF-A0A1W1UBC7-F1
#
_entry.id   AF-A0A1W1UBC7-F1
#
_cell.length_a   1.000
_cell.length_b   1.000
_cell.length_c   1.000
_cell.angle_alpha   90.00
_cell.angle_beta   90.00
_cell.angle_gamma   90.00
#
_symmetry.space_group_name_H-M   'P 1'
#
loop_
_entity.id
_entity.type
_entity.pdbx_description
1 polymer ?
#
loop_
_entity_poly.entity_id
_entity_poly.type
_entity_poly.pdbx_seq_one_letter_code
_entity_poly.pdbx_strand_id
1 'polypeptide(L)'
;MRNFKALLLSAFIATTALTTSASASPVYFDNDSGQSGVVDVYVDGKLVFDNVFADSSMMFPTDITAGKHDVVITPNYLALGEADILNTSIDIPETDPDTGAYTVTLTTGTDDLDVPELGLSIDAGHID
;
A
#
# COMPACT_ATOMS: atom_id res chain seq x y z
N MET A 1 -31.39 -3.99 -57.92
CA MET A 1 -30.05 -3.46 -58.27
C MET A 1 -29.91 -2.17 -57.48
N ARG A 2 -28.96 -1.86 -56.60
CA ARG A 2 -27.59 -2.28 -56.24
C ARG A 2 -27.41 -1.88 -54.75
N ASN A 3 -26.81 -2.72 -53.89
CA ASN A 3 -25.43 -2.61 -53.36
C ASN A 3 -25.08 -1.17 -52.89
N PHE A 4 -24.67 -0.92 -51.65
CA PHE A 4 -23.40 -1.38 -51.09
C PHE A 4 -23.40 -1.45 -49.56
N LYS A 5 -22.83 -2.55 -49.06
CA LYS A 5 -22.29 -2.73 -47.72
C LYS A 5 -21.15 -1.73 -47.51
N ALA A 6 -21.11 -1.04 -46.37
CA ALA A 6 -19.89 -0.44 -45.85
C ALA A 6 -19.81 -0.77 -44.36
N LEU A 7 -19.16 -1.89 -44.05
CA LEU A 7 -18.77 -2.26 -42.70
C LEU A 7 -17.57 -1.37 -42.36
N LEU A 8 -17.76 -0.34 -41.54
CA LEU A 8 -16.66 0.45 -40.99
C LEU A 8 -15.96 -0.42 -39.95
N LEU A 9 -14.84 -1.01 -40.38
CA LEU A 9 -13.91 -1.76 -39.54
C LEU A 9 -13.13 -0.73 -38.72
N SER A 10 -13.66 -0.38 -37.54
CA SER A 10 -12.97 0.48 -36.57
C SER A 10 -11.70 -0.26 -36.11
N ALA A 11 -10.54 0.22 -36.55
CA ALA A 11 -9.25 -0.28 -36.13
C ALA A 11 -9.06 -0.03 -34.63
N PHE A 12 -9.13 -1.10 -33.83
CA PHE A 12 -8.74 -1.09 -32.44
C PHE A 12 -7.20 -1.05 -32.42
N ILE A 13 -6.63 0.13 -32.21
CA ILE A 13 -5.20 0.24 -31.92
C ILE A 13 -5.04 -0.27 -30.49
N ALA A 14 -4.74 -1.57 -30.36
CA ALA A 14 -4.24 -2.12 -29.12
C ALA A 14 -2.83 -1.54 -28.92
N THR A 15 -2.74 -0.44 -28.16
CA THR A 15 -1.48 0.03 -27.61
C THR A 15 -1.00 -1.07 -26.67
N THR A 16 -0.14 -1.96 -27.15
CA THR A 16 0.62 -2.86 -26.28
C THR A 16 1.60 -1.97 -25.54
N ALA A 17 1.13 -1.32 -24.47
CA ALA A 17 2.02 -0.87 -23.42
C ALA A 17 2.83 -2.11 -23.04
N LEU A 18 4.15 -2.06 -23.25
CA LEU A 18 5.06 -3.01 -22.65
C LEU A 18 4.84 -2.86 -21.15
N THR A 19 3.96 -3.68 -20.58
CA THR A 19 3.80 -3.80 -19.15
C THR A 19 5.05 -4.54 -18.69
N THR A 20 6.13 -3.80 -18.47
CA THR A 20 7.10 -4.23 -17.47
C THR A 20 6.30 -4.37 -16.20
N SER A 21 5.96 -5.60 -15.84
CA SER A 21 5.34 -5.89 -14.55
C SER A 21 6.26 -5.29 -13.50
N ALA A 22 5.77 -4.30 -12.76
CA ALA A 22 6.53 -3.75 -11.66
C ALA A 22 6.86 -4.91 -10.69
N SER A 23 8.11 -4.94 -10.22
CA SER A 23 8.56 -6.00 -9.33
C SER A 23 7.79 -5.92 -8.01
N ALA A 24 7.44 -7.07 -7.44
CA ALA A 24 6.86 -7.09 -6.10
C ALA A 24 7.99 -7.17 -5.07
N SER A 25 7.87 -6.35 -4.04
CA SER A 25 8.78 -6.22 -2.92
C SER A 25 8.13 -6.82 -1.67
N PRO A 26 8.81 -7.71 -0.91
CA PRO A 26 8.30 -8.19 0.36
C PRO A 26 8.27 -7.05 1.38
N VAL A 27 7.09 -6.75 1.93
CA VAL A 27 6.89 -5.67 2.89
C VAL A 27 6.34 -6.24 4.19
N TYR A 28 7.01 -5.97 5.30
CA TYR A 28 6.50 -6.14 6.65
C TYR A 28 5.77 -4.88 7.10
N PHE A 29 4.91 -5.03 8.10
CA PHE A 29 4.28 -3.90 8.77
C PHE A 29 4.54 -3.96 10.27
N ASP A 30 4.94 -2.83 10.82
CA ASP A 30 5.19 -2.63 12.24
C ASP A 30 4.27 -1.52 12.77
N ASN A 31 3.58 -1.81 13.86
CA ASN A 31 2.75 -0.83 14.55
C ASN A 31 3.47 -0.40 15.83
N ASP A 32 4.38 0.56 15.71
CA ASP A 32 5.07 1.22 16.82
C ASP A 32 4.22 2.35 17.45
N SER A 33 2.92 2.36 17.18
CA SER A 33 1.98 3.34 17.72
C SER A 33 1.06 2.69 18.75
N GLY A 34 1.48 2.74 20.02
CA GLY A 34 0.65 2.42 21.18
C GLY A 34 -0.73 3.08 21.17
N GLN A 35 -0.83 4.29 20.60
CA GLN A 35 -2.07 5.07 20.54
C GLN A 35 -3.03 4.65 19.43
N SER A 36 -2.56 3.92 18.41
CA SER A 36 -3.40 3.46 17.30
C SER A 36 -4.35 2.32 17.69
N GLY A 37 -3.99 1.55 18.74
CA GLY A 37 -4.68 0.32 19.09
C GLY A 37 -4.42 -0.80 18.07
N VAL A 38 -5.42 -1.68 17.86
CA VAL A 38 -5.33 -2.72 16.84
C VAL A 38 -5.86 -2.17 15.52
N VAL A 39 -5.07 -2.31 14.45
CA VAL A 39 -5.36 -1.68 13.16
C VAL A 39 -5.41 -2.68 12.01
N ASP A 40 -6.15 -2.30 10.97
CA ASP A 40 -6.13 -2.93 9.66
C ASP A 40 -5.47 -1.98 8.66
N VAL A 41 -4.67 -2.54 7.75
CA VAL A 41 -3.88 -1.79 6.77
C VAL A 41 -4.31 -2.17 5.37
N TYR A 42 -4.79 -1.16 4.64
CA TYR A 42 -5.22 -1.28 3.26
C TYR A 42 -4.23 -0.61 2.33
N VAL A 43 -3.88 -1.28 1.24
CA VAL A 43 -3.04 -0.74 0.17
C VAL A 43 -3.83 -0.80 -1.14
N ASP A 44 -3.99 0.35 -1.79
CA ASP A 44 -4.85 0.53 -2.98
C ASP A 44 -6.26 -0.06 -2.80
N GLY A 45 -6.81 0.09 -1.59
CA GLY A 45 -8.15 -0.38 -1.21
C GLY A 45 -8.27 -1.88 -0.93
N LYS A 46 -7.16 -2.63 -0.89
CA LYS A 46 -7.15 -4.06 -0.50
C LYS A 46 -6.58 -4.22 0.90
N LEU A 47 -7.22 -5.02 1.75
CA LEU A 47 -6.67 -5.40 3.04
C LEU A 47 -5.38 -6.21 2.84
N VAL A 48 -4.26 -5.70 3.34
CA VAL A 48 -2.93 -6.30 3.22
C VAL A 48 -2.46 -6.86 4.55
N PHE A 49 -2.62 -6.09 5.63
CA PHE A 49 -2.34 -6.54 6.99
C PHE A 49 -3.59 -6.39 7.85
N ASP A 50 -3.95 -7.46 8.54
CA ASP A 50 -5.17 -7.59 9.33
C ASP A 50 -4.79 -7.76 10.81
N ASN A 51 -5.50 -7.07 11.70
CA ASN A 51 -5.33 -7.16 13.15
C ASN A 51 -3.90 -6.91 13.64
N VAL A 52 -3.24 -5.85 13.15
CA VAL A 52 -1.90 -5.48 13.64
C VAL A 52 -2.03 -4.83 15.02
N PHE A 53 -1.53 -5.51 16.06
CA PHE A 53 -1.58 -5.01 17.43
C PHE A 53 -0.65 -3.81 17.62
N ALA A 54 -1.04 -2.90 18.50
CA ALA A 54 -0.16 -1.84 18.98
C ALA A 54 1.13 -2.41 19.61
N ASP A 55 2.24 -1.70 19.39
CA ASP A 55 3.59 -2.05 19.83
C ASP A 55 4.01 -3.45 19.33
N SER A 56 3.68 -3.78 18.07
CA SER A 56 3.99 -5.09 17.49
C SER A 56 4.27 -5.06 15.99
N SER A 57 5.14 -5.97 15.56
CA SER A 57 5.48 -6.24 14.17
C SER A 57 4.81 -7.50 13.63
N MET A 58 4.43 -7.46 12.35
CA MET A 58 3.93 -8.63 11.62
C MET A 58 5.07 -9.62 11.37
N MET A 59 4.83 -10.90 11.65
CA MET A 59 5.83 -11.96 11.47
C MET A 59 6.10 -12.33 10.00
N PHE A 60 5.15 -12.06 9.11
CA PHE A 60 5.23 -12.44 7.71
C PHE A 60 5.03 -11.21 6.81
N PRO A 61 5.83 -11.08 5.74
CA PRO A 61 5.68 -9.99 4.80
C PRO A 61 4.53 -10.28 3.84
N THR A 62 4.04 -9.22 3.20
CA THR A 62 3.19 -9.30 2.01
C THR A 62 3.93 -8.71 0.82
N ASP A 63 3.82 -9.36 -0.33
CA ASP A 63 4.37 -8.84 -1.59
C ASP A 63 3.54 -7.65 -2.08
N ILE A 64 4.14 -6.46 -2.10
CA ILE A 64 3.55 -5.22 -2.60
C ILE A 64 4.33 -4.79 -3.84
N THR A 65 3.63 -4.35 -4.87
CA THR A 65 4.30 -3.87 -6.09
C THR A 65 5.19 -2.66 -5.77
N ALA A 66 6.30 -2.48 -6.48
CA ALA A 66 7.12 -1.28 -6.32
C ALA A 66 6.42 -0.05 -6.93
N GLY A 67 6.65 1.11 -6.32
CA GLY A 67 6.12 2.40 -6.72
C GLY A 67 5.18 3.03 -5.68
N LYS A 68 4.45 4.06 -6.12
CA LYS A 68 3.56 4.82 -5.25
C LYS A 68 2.23 4.09 -5.01
N HIS A 69 1.87 3.96 -3.75
CA HIS A 69 0.63 3.32 -3.29
C HIS A 69 -0.15 4.22 -2.33
N ASP A 70 -1.48 4.12 -2.38
CA ASP A 70 -2.35 4.74 -1.39
C ASP A 70 -2.53 3.77 -0.21
N VAL A 71 -2.29 4.25 1.00
CA VAL A 71 -2.36 3.48 2.23
C VAL A 71 -3.39 4.08 3.15
N VAL A 72 -4.32 3.24 3.59
CA VAL A 72 -5.35 3.61 4.56
C VAL A 72 -5.25 2.66 5.75
N ILE A 73 -5.23 3.25 6.95
CA ILE A 73 -5.20 2.51 8.20
C ILE A 73 -6.50 2.79 8.94
N THR A 74 -7.19 1.74 9.36
CA THR A 74 -8.44 1.83 10.12
C THR A 74 -8.30 1.12 11.45
N PRO A 75 -9.15 1.42 12.44
CA PRO A 75 -9.31 0.51 13.57
C PRO A 75 -9.82 -0.83 13.05
N ASN A 76 -9.34 -1.95 13.60
CA ASN A 76 -9.67 -3.29 13.09
C ASN A 76 -11.17 -3.67 13.18
N TYR A 77 -11.97 -2.90 13.91
CA TYR A 77 -13.40 -3.12 14.08
C TYR A 77 -14.26 -2.25 13.14
N LEU A 78 -13.65 -1.45 12.28
CA LEU A 78 -14.33 -0.61 11.29
C LEU A 78 -13.90 -1.00 9.89
N ALA A 79 -14.86 -0.93 8.96
CA ALA A 79 -14.56 -1.17 7.55
C ALA A 79 -13.89 0.06 6.90
N LEU A 80 -13.15 -0.17 5.81
CA LEU A 80 -12.59 0.88 4.98
C LEU A 80 -13.67 1.90 4.56
N GLY A 81 -13.43 3.18 4.84
CA GLY A 81 -14.35 4.27 4.54
C GLY A 81 -15.39 4.60 5.63
N GLU A 82 -15.40 3.87 6.75
CA GLU A 82 -16.22 4.24 7.92
C GLU A 82 -15.50 5.28 8.79
N ALA A 83 -14.27 4.99 9.21
CA ALA A 83 -13.36 5.95 9.84
C ALA A 83 -11.90 5.51 9.67
N ASP A 84 -11.10 6.40 9.09
CA ASP A 84 -9.68 6.17 8.87
C ASP A 84 -8.88 6.82 10.02
N ILE A 85 -7.91 6.09 10.56
CA ILE A 85 -6.90 6.62 11.49
C ILE A 85 -5.85 7.41 10.72
N LEU A 86 -5.44 6.89 9.57
CA LEU A 86 -4.47 7.51 8.68
C LEU A 86 -4.84 7.22 7.22
N ASN A 87 -4.68 8.22 6.37
CA ASN A 87 -4.83 8.11 4.92
C ASN A 87 -3.69 8.89 4.27
N THR A 88 -2.75 8.18 3.64
CA THR A 88 -1.52 8.76 3.07
C THR A 88 -1.08 7.95 1.85
N SER A 89 -0.01 8.39 1.18
CA SER A 89 0.66 7.59 0.15
C SER A 89 2.10 7.28 0.56
N ILE A 90 2.57 6.09 0.23
CA ILE A 90 3.98 5.69 0.38
C ILE A 90 4.56 5.27 -0.97
N ASP A 91 5.88 5.32 -1.10
CA ASP A 91 6.60 4.81 -2.27
C ASP A 91 7.37 3.56 -1.85
N ILE A 92 6.97 2.39 -2.36
CA ILE A 92 7.61 1.10 -2.09
C ILE A 92 8.78 0.92 -3.05
N PRO A 93 10.04 0.84 -2.58
CA PRO A 93 11.18 0.65 -3.46
C PRO A 93 11.15 -0.73 -4.11
N GLU A 94 11.77 -0.87 -5.28
CA GLU A 94 12.07 -2.19 -5.85
C GLU A 94 13.06 -2.93 -4.93
N THR A 95 12.71 -4.15 -4.52
CA THR A 95 13.62 -4.98 -3.72
C THR A 95 14.88 -5.31 -4.51
N ASP A 96 16.01 -4.82 -3.99
CA ASP A 96 17.34 -5.26 -4.38
C ASP A 96 17.68 -6.61 -3.69
N PRO A 97 18.35 -7.57 -4.36
CA PRO A 97 18.86 -8.78 -3.73
C PRO A 97 19.64 -8.56 -2.42
N ASP A 98 20.26 -7.40 -2.21
CA ASP A 98 20.99 -7.08 -0.98
C ASP A 98 20.07 -6.61 0.17
N THR A 99 18.87 -6.10 -0.14
CA THR A 99 17.91 -5.58 0.85
C THR A 99 16.93 -6.66 1.33
N GLY A 100 16.47 -7.51 0.42
CA GLY A 100 15.61 -8.67 0.73
C GLY A 100 14.16 -8.34 1.09
N ALA A 101 13.89 -7.32 1.90
CA ALA A 101 12.55 -6.88 2.30
C ALA A 101 12.55 -5.42 2.80
N TYR A 102 11.37 -4.84 2.98
CA TYR A 102 11.17 -3.54 3.63
C TYR A 102 10.22 -3.69 4.81
N THR A 103 10.30 -2.78 5.78
CA THR A 103 9.31 -2.63 6.85
C THR A 103 8.66 -1.26 6.76
N VAL A 104 7.33 -1.23 6.76
CA VAL A 104 6.56 0.01 6.91
C VAL A 104 6.13 0.12 8.37
N THR A 105 6.51 1.22 9.03
CA THR A 105 6.22 1.43 10.44
C THR A 105 5.19 2.54 10.62
N LEU A 106 4.11 2.25 11.35
CA LEU A 106 3.18 3.25 11.87
C LEU A 106 3.77 3.89 13.12
N THR A 107 4.15 5.16 13.01
CA THR A 107 4.80 5.91 14.10
C THR A 107 3.88 7.00 14.65
N THR A 108 4.13 7.40 15.90
CA THR A 108 3.61 8.66 16.45
C THR A 108 4.63 9.77 16.31
N GLY A 109 4.22 10.88 15.71
CA GLY A 109 4.96 12.14 15.64
C GLY A 109 4.16 13.30 16.22
N THR A 110 4.60 14.50 15.90
CA THR A 110 3.87 15.75 16.16
C THR A 110 3.91 16.62 14.92
N ASP A 111 2.80 17.29 14.61
CA ASP A 111 2.72 18.25 13.52
C ASP A 111 3.50 19.55 13.83
N ASP A 112 3.49 20.50 12.89
CA ASP A 112 4.15 21.82 13.03
C ASP A 112 3.62 22.66 14.22
N LEU A 113 2.51 22.25 14.84
CA LEU A 113 1.87 22.88 15.97
C LEU A 113 2.05 22.08 17.28
N ASP A 114 2.95 21.10 17.29
CA ASP A 114 3.22 20.17 18.39
C ASP A 114 1.99 19.30 18.78
N VAL A 115 1.06 19.09 17.85
CA VAL A 115 -0.11 18.22 18.04
C VAL A 115 0.28 16.80 17.66
N PRO A 116 0.00 15.77 18.50
CA PRO A 116 0.30 14.39 18.16
C PRO A 116 -0.35 13.98 16.84
N GLU A 117 0.45 13.39 15.95
CA GLU A 117 0.00 12.86 14.66
C GLU A 117 0.54 11.45 14.42
N LEU A 118 -0.09 10.73 13.50
CA LEU A 118 0.37 9.42 13.05
C LEU A 118 1.00 9.55 11.67
N GLY A 119 2.09 8.83 11.46
CA GLY A 119 2.83 8.83 10.20
C GLY A 119 3.27 7.42 9.79
N LEU A 120 3.72 7.30 8.55
CA LEU A 120 4.37 6.09 8.04
C LEU A 120 5.83 6.38 7.72
N SER A 121 6.72 5.51 8.16
CA SER A 121 8.10 5.42 7.67
C SER A 121 8.30 4.11 6.93
N ILE A 122 9.33 4.06 6.08
CA ILE A 122 9.76 2.85 5.38
C ILE A 122 11.26 2.67 5.54
N ASP A 123 11.65 1.48 5.98
CA ASP A 123 13.03 1.11 6.25
C ASP A 123 13.39 -0.20 5.55
N ALA A 124 14.67 -0.34 5.20
CA ALA A 124 15.20 -1.55 4.58
C ALA A 124 15.39 -2.66 5.63
N GLY A 125 14.96 -3.87 5.29
CA GLY A 125 15.04 -5.06 6.15
C GLY A 125 13.76 -5.31 6.97
N HIS A 126 13.79 -6.40 7.74
CA HIS A 126 12.81 -6.69 8.79
C HIS A 126 13.27 -6.07 10.10
N ILE A 127 12.37 -5.39 10.81
CA ILE A 127 12.59 -4.88 12.16
C ILE A 127 11.94 -5.88 13.12
N ASP A 128 12.72 -6.39 14.08
CA ASP A 128 12.31 -7.33 15.14
C ASP A 128 12.03 -6.62 16.47
#